data_AF-A0A6A4SML2-F1
#
_entry.id   AF-A0A6A4SML2-F1
#
_cell.length_a   1.000
_cell.length_b   1.000
_cell.length_c   1.000
_cell.angle_alpha   90.00
_cell.angle_beta   90.00
_cell.angle_gamma   90.00
#
_symmetry.space_group_name_H-M   'P 1'
#
loop_
_entity.id
_entity.type
_entity.pdbx_description
1 polymer ?
#
loop_
_entity_poly.entity_id
_entity_poly.type
_entity_poly.pdbx_seq_one_letter_code
_entity_poly.pdbx_strand_id
1 'polypeptide(L)'
;MLATTKSKTQPEDALKSHDLSENRQLSVEAQRISRILENCINQLEIAATLPAILRLISDSSVVDEELMRALRKLQLLEKRLERKTLRSLKGEDGEARKRVKTPLEKDIKDSDRDLLRLLRSHLDAISGLREEQGMEVGESECELIMVLKMFHSHMVDMLQTSLDEDLLRVLSKPLSSPPAQDLEHITLLREEVATAEKQVDAKVRHELDVGEALTYEIVVNYMCNLHI
;
A
#
# COMPACT_ATOMS: atom_id res chain seq x y z
N MET A 1 -69.15 38.83 8.96
CA MET A 1 -68.99 38.90 10.43
C MET A 1 -68.13 37.71 10.83
N LEU A 2 -66.89 37.97 11.27
CA LEU A 2 -66.36 37.74 12.64
C LEU A 2 -66.22 36.24 12.99
N ALA A 3 -65.13 35.71 13.53
CA ALA A 3 -63.80 36.21 13.83
C ALA A 3 -62.89 35.00 14.14
N THR A 4 -61.60 35.19 13.86
CA THR A 4 -60.40 34.58 14.45
C THR A 4 -60.54 33.63 15.66
N THR A 5 -59.82 32.51 15.62
CA THR A 5 -58.95 32.13 16.75
C THR A 5 -57.54 31.82 16.25
N LYS A 6 -56.58 32.30 17.03
CA LYS A 6 -55.14 32.41 16.78
C LYS A 6 -54.47 31.51 17.81
N SER A 7 -53.65 30.56 17.39
CA SER A 7 -52.69 29.89 18.28
C SER A 7 -51.29 30.04 17.69
N LYS A 8 -50.45 30.75 18.45
CA LYS A 8 -49.05 31.05 18.20
C LYS A 8 -48.23 30.20 19.17
N THR A 9 -47.36 29.32 18.69
CA THR A 9 -46.16 28.91 19.44
C THR A 9 -45.08 28.33 18.51
N GLN A 10 -43.97 29.07 18.47
CA GLN A 10 -42.55 28.82 18.13
C GLN A 10 -42.05 27.70 17.18
N PRO A 11 -40.91 27.96 16.49
CA PRO A 11 -40.16 26.99 15.70
C PRO A 11 -39.18 26.22 16.60
N GLU A 12 -39.20 24.90 16.52
CA GLU A 12 -38.14 24.07 17.08
C GLU A 12 -37.36 23.41 15.95
N ASP A 13 -36.05 23.61 16.04
CA ASP A 13 -35.00 22.93 15.33
C ASP A 13 -35.27 21.43 15.17
N ALA A 14 -35.24 20.99 13.92
CA ALA A 14 -34.86 19.63 13.60
C ALA A 14 -33.97 19.67 12.36
N LEU A 15 -32.76 20.19 12.56
CA LEU A 15 -31.54 19.57 12.05
C LEU A 15 -31.72 18.04 12.02
N LYS A 16 -31.88 17.48 10.83
CA LYS A 16 -31.54 16.08 10.57
C LYS A 16 -31.34 15.87 9.08
N SER A 17 -30.08 15.59 8.77
CA SER A 17 -29.58 14.99 7.55
C SER A 17 -30.00 15.70 6.27
N HIS A 18 -29.31 16.79 5.96
CA HIS A 18 -28.88 16.98 4.58
C HIS A 18 -28.18 15.67 4.19
N ASP A 19 -28.76 14.94 3.26
CA ASP A 19 -28.08 13.88 2.51
C ASP A 19 -26.78 14.51 1.97
N LEU A 20 -25.67 14.34 2.67
CA LEU A 20 -24.33 14.68 2.19
C LEU A 20 -23.70 13.45 1.53
N SER A 21 -24.51 12.74 0.76
CA SER A 21 -24.07 11.89 -0.33
C SER A 21 -24.41 12.61 -1.64
N GLU A 22 -24.07 13.89 -1.74
CA GLU A 22 -23.81 14.44 -3.06
C GLU A 22 -22.61 13.65 -3.59
N ASN A 23 -22.87 12.65 -4.43
CA ASN A 23 -21.86 11.96 -5.22
C ASN A 23 -21.14 13.03 -6.07
N ARG A 24 -20.14 13.70 -5.48
CA ARG A 24 -19.31 14.64 -6.19
C ARG A 24 -18.57 13.84 -7.24
N GLN A 25 -19.04 14.00 -8.47
CA GLN A 25 -18.43 13.34 -9.61
C GLN A 25 -17.00 13.84 -9.72
N LEU A 26 -16.07 12.89 -9.71
CA LEU A 26 -14.67 13.14 -10.02
C LEU A 26 -14.59 13.99 -11.30
N SER A 27 -13.66 14.94 -11.34
CA SER A 27 -13.32 15.66 -12.56
C SER A 27 -12.92 14.67 -13.67
N VAL A 28 -13.01 15.08 -14.94
CA VAL A 28 -12.67 14.21 -16.08
C VAL A 28 -11.23 13.66 -15.95
N GLU A 29 -10.30 14.49 -15.49
CA GLU A 29 -8.91 14.06 -15.29
C GLU A 29 -8.77 13.12 -14.08
N ALA A 30 -9.49 13.39 -12.99
CA ALA A 30 -9.50 12.51 -11.84
C ALA A 30 -10.13 11.13 -12.14
N GLN A 31 -11.18 11.09 -12.95
CA GLN A 31 -11.75 9.84 -13.47
C GLN A 31 -10.74 9.10 -14.35
N ARG A 32 -9.98 9.84 -15.17
CA ARG A 32 -8.95 9.25 -16.03
C ARG A 32 -7.83 8.62 -15.19
N ILE A 33 -7.33 9.32 -14.18
CA ILE A 33 -6.33 8.81 -13.24
C ILE A 33 -6.86 7.58 -12.50
N SER A 34 -8.09 7.66 -11.98
CA SER A 34 -8.74 6.55 -11.28
C SER A 34 -8.84 5.30 -12.16
N ARG A 35 -9.28 5.43 -13.42
CA ARG A 35 -9.34 4.32 -14.37
C ARG A 35 -7.98 3.71 -14.69
N ILE A 36 -6.93 4.54 -14.77
CA ILE A 36 -5.56 4.05 -14.99
C ILE A 36 -5.12 3.20 -13.80
N LEU A 37 -5.32 3.70 -12.57
CA LEU A 37 -4.96 2.98 -11.34
C LEU A 37 -5.74 1.67 -11.20
N GLU A 38 -7.04 1.69 -11.45
CA GLU A 38 -7.90 0.49 -11.45
C GLU A 38 -7.40 -0.55 -12.47
N ASN A 39 -7.07 -0.13 -13.69
CA ASN A 39 -6.52 -1.03 -14.70
C ASN A 39 -5.14 -1.60 -14.28
N CYS A 40 -4.30 -0.81 -13.62
CA CYS A 40 -3.02 -1.29 -13.08
C CYS A 40 -3.23 -2.35 -11.99
N ILE A 41 -4.15 -2.10 -11.06
CA ILE A 41 -4.51 -3.07 -10.00
C ILE A 41 -5.00 -4.37 -10.63
N ASN A 42 -5.95 -4.29 -11.56
CA ASN A 42 -6.51 -5.47 -12.24
C ASN A 42 -5.44 -6.27 -12.98
N GLN A 43 -4.49 -5.59 -13.65
CA GLN A 43 -3.38 -6.27 -14.32
C GLN A 43 -2.45 -6.98 -13.35
N LEU A 44 -2.17 -6.35 -12.20
CA LEU A 44 -1.33 -6.94 -11.17
C LEU A 44 -2.01 -8.15 -10.54
N GLU A 45 -3.31 -8.07 -10.26
CA GLU A 45 -4.11 -9.20 -9.76
C GLU A 45 -4.10 -10.39 -10.72
N ILE A 46 -4.31 -10.15 -12.03
CA ILE A 46 -4.22 -11.21 -13.04
C ILE A 46 -2.81 -11.80 -13.06
N ALA A 47 -1.77 -10.98 -13.10
CA ALA A 47 -0.39 -11.46 -13.17
C ALA A 47 0.00 -12.28 -11.93
N ALA A 48 -0.44 -11.86 -10.75
CA ALA A 48 -0.14 -12.51 -9.49
C ALA A 48 -0.89 -13.84 -9.31
N THR A 49 -2.11 -13.95 -9.85
CA THR A 49 -2.95 -15.16 -9.73
C THR A 49 -2.76 -16.15 -10.87
N LEU A 50 -2.28 -15.71 -12.03
CA LEU A 50 -2.10 -16.54 -13.23
C LEU A 50 -1.32 -17.85 -12.97
N PRO A 51 -0.20 -17.86 -12.23
CA PRO A 51 0.52 -19.09 -11.93
C PRO A 51 -0.33 -20.11 -11.14
N ALA A 52 -1.13 -19.64 -10.17
CA ALA A 52 -2.00 -20.51 -9.39
C ALA A 52 -3.15 -21.08 -10.25
N ILE A 53 -3.76 -20.25 -11.09
CA ILE A 53 -4.81 -20.66 -12.04
C ILE A 53 -4.29 -21.73 -13.01
N LEU A 54 -3.06 -21.59 -13.50
CA LEU A 54 -2.43 -22.59 -14.38
C LEU A 54 -2.20 -23.95 -13.70
N ARG A 55 -2.11 -24.00 -12.37
CA ARG A 55 -1.95 -25.26 -11.61
C ARG A 55 -3.29 -25.97 -11.39
N LEU A 56 -4.38 -25.22 -11.24
CA LEU A 56 -5.74 -25.69 -10.97
C LEU A 56 -6.39 -26.54 -12.06
N ILE A 57 -5.87 -26.47 -13.29
CA ILE A 57 -6.33 -27.29 -14.42
C ILE A 57 -6.25 -28.80 -14.11
N SER A 58 -5.42 -29.18 -13.12
CA SER A 58 -5.21 -30.56 -12.70
C SER A 58 -6.31 -31.10 -11.77
N ASP A 59 -6.97 -30.23 -10.99
CA ASP A 59 -7.69 -30.66 -9.77
C ASP A 59 -9.13 -30.12 -9.60
N SER A 60 -9.62 -29.19 -10.43
CA SER A 60 -10.90 -28.51 -10.16
C SER A 60 -12.00 -28.73 -11.21
N SER A 61 -13.23 -28.94 -10.72
CA SER A 61 -14.49 -29.02 -11.50
C SER A 61 -15.35 -27.75 -11.40
N VAL A 62 -14.87 -26.68 -10.76
CA VAL A 62 -15.68 -25.52 -10.34
C VAL A 62 -15.37 -24.24 -11.13
N VAL A 63 -14.36 -24.27 -12.00
CA VAL A 63 -14.00 -23.10 -12.82
C VAL A 63 -14.89 -23.04 -14.07
N ASP A 64 -15.21 -21.82 -14.52
CA ASP A 64 -15.88 -21.55 -15.79
C ASP A 64 -15.28 -22.40 -16.93
N GLU A 65 -16.16 -23.09 -17.67
CA GLU A 65 -15.75 -24.05 -18.69
C GLU A 65 -15.07 -23.41 -19.90
N GLU A 66 -15.36 -22.13 -20.16
CA GLU A 66 -14.64 -21.38 -21.18
C GLU A 66 -13.19 -21.12 -20.75
N LEU A 67 -12.99 -20.67 -19.51
CA LEU A 67 -11.66 -20.48 -18.92
C LEU A 67 -10.86 -21.80 -18.88
N MET A 68 -11.47 -22.89 -18.42
CA MET A 68 -10.83 -24.21 -18.37
C MET A 68 -10.42 -24.71 -19.75
N ARG A 69 -11.25 -24.48 -20.78
CA ARG A 69 -10.93 -24.87 -22.16
C ARG A 69 -9.75 -24.06 -22.71
N ALA A 70 -9.72 -22.75 -22.48
CA ALA A 70 -8.63 -21.88 -22.88
C ALA A 70 -7.30 -22.29 -22.23
N LEU A 71 -7.36 -22.58 -20.93
CA LEU A 71 -6.23 -23.05 -20.14
C LEU A 71 -5.68 -24.41 -20.63
N ARG A 72 -6.53 -25.40 -20.91
CA ARG A 72 -6.12 -26.70 -21.49
C ARG A 72 -5.49 -26.55 -22.87
N LYS A 73 -6.05 -25.66 -23.71
CA LYS A 73 -5.49 -25.35 -25.04
C LYS A 73 -4.07 -24.81 -24.91
N LEU A 74 -3.82 -23.89 -23.98
CA LEU A 74 -2.50 -23.33 -23.75
C LEU A 74 -1.49 -24.39 -23.30
N GLN A 75 -1.83 -25.22 -22.32
CA GLN A 75 -0.97 -26.32 -21.87
C GLN A 75 -0.64 -27.31 -23.00
N LEU A 76 -1.59 -27.61 -23.89
CA LEU A 76 -1.35 -28.48 -25.03
C LEU A 76 -0.35 -27.86 -26.01
N LEU A 77 -0.46 -26.55 -26.25
CA LEU A 77 0.46 -25.81 -27.12
C LEU A 77 1.87 -25.74 -26.51
N GLU A 78 1.98 -25.52 -25.19
CA GLU A 78 3.24 -25.53 -24.46
C GLU A 78 3.93 -26.90 -24.54
N LYS A 79 3.21 -27.99 -24.27
CA LYS A 79 3.73 -29.37 -24.46
C LYS A 79 4.13 -29.67 -25.90
N ARG A 80 3.46 -29.08 -26.90
CA ARG A 80 3.86 -29.21 -28.31
C ARG A 80 5.12 -28.41 -28.61
N LEU A 81 5.29 -27.24 -28.01
CA LEU A 81 6.49 -26.42 -28.12
C LEU A 81 7.69 -27.12 -27.48
N GLU A 82 7.56 -27.61 -26.26
CA GLU A 82 8.60 -28.32 -25.52
C GLU A 82 9.10 -29.55 -26.31
N ARG A 83 8.18 -30.39 -26.80
CA ARG A 83 8.52 -31.54 -27.66
C ARG A 83 9.27 -31.15 -28.93
N LYS A 84 8.92 -30.02 -29.55
CA LYS A 84 9.63 -29.49 -30.74
C LYS A 84 11.01 -28.94 -30.38
N THR A 85 11.14 -28.26 -29.25
CA THR A 85 12.42 -27.76 -28.74
C THR A 85 13.38 -28.91 -28.45
N LEU A 86 12.90 -29.96 -27.78
CA LEU A 86 13.67 -31.18 -27.47
C LEU A 86 14.09 -31.93 -28.74
N ARG A 87 13.20 -32.09 -29.73
CA ARG A 87 13.54 -32.70 -31.03
C ARG A 87 14.60 -31.90 -31.77
N SER A 88 14.55 -30.57 -31.67
CA SER A 88 15.53 -29.77 -32.37
C SER A 88 16.92 -29.77 -31.75
N LEU A 89 17.05 -30.02 -30.44
CA LEU A 89 18.36 -30.25 -29.83
C LEU A 89 19.01 -31.55 -30.34
N LYS A 90 18.21 -32.45 -30.95
CA LYS A 90 18.66 -33.74 -31.52
C LYS A 90 18.94 -33.72 -33.03
N GLY A 91 18.92 -32.55 -33.69
CA GLY A 91 19.52 -32.38 -35.03
C GLY A 91 18.60 -32.56 -36.25
N GLU A 92 17.43 -31.91 -36.28
CA GLU A 92 16.60 -31.81 -37.49
C GLU A 92 16.77 -30.46 -38.22
N ASP A 93 16.77 -30.53 -39.55
CA ASP A 93 16.99 -29.49 -40.55
C ASP A 93 16.34 -28.12 -40.25
N GLY A 94 17.16 -27.06 -40.34
CA GLY A 94 16.86 -25.72 -39.83
C GLY A 94 15.82 -24.93 -40.64
N GLU A 95 15.55 -25.29 -41.90
CA GLU A 95 14.68 -24.52 -42.78
C GLU A 95 13.20 -24.95 -42.71
N ALA A 96 12.92 -26.27 -42.71
CA ALA A 96 11.59 -26.81 -42.41
C ALA A 96 11.15 -26.45 -40.97
N ARG A 97 12.11 -26.33 -40.05
CA ARG A 97 11.91 -25.92 -38.67
C ARG A 97 11.40 -24.47 -38.54
N LYS A 98 11.97 -23.51 -39.27
CA LYS A 98 11.51 -22.10 -39.24
C LYS A 98 10.07 -21.95 -39.75
N ARG A 99 9.69 -22.72 -40.79
CA ARG A 99 8.33 -22.68 -41.38
C ARG A 99 7.24 -23.23 -40.46
N VAL A 100 7.58 -24.13 -39.53
CA VAL A 100 6.64 -24.79 -38.60
C VAL A 100 6.68 -24.21 -37.18
N LYS A 101 7.73 -23.43 -36.85
CA LYS A 101 7.83 -22.71 -35.57
C LYS A 101 6.95 -21.46 -35.55
N THR A 102 6.87 -20.75 -36.68
CA THR A 102 6.08 -19.52 -36.79
C THR A 102 4.56 -19.72 -36.62
N PRO A 103 3.91 -20.78 -37.13
CA PRO A 103 2.50 -21.04 -36.82
C PRO A 103 2.27 -21.36 -35.35
N LEU A 104 3.16 -22.15 -34.73
CA LEU A 104 3.00 -22.52 -33.32
C LEU A 104 3.21 -21.32 -32.37
N GLU A 105 4.19 -20.47 -32.66
CA GLU A 105 4.39 -19.23 -31.91
C GLU A 105 3.18 -18.30 -32.04
N LYS A 106 2.55 -18.25 -33.22
CA LYS A 106 1.30 -17.52 -33.41
C LYS A 106 0.15 -18.12 -32.62
N ASP A 107 -0.02 -19.44 -32.68
CA ASP A 107 -1.08 -20.16 -31.94
C ASP A 107 -0.97 -19.93 -30.42
N ILE A 108 0.25 -19.93 -29.88
CA ILE A 108 0.52 -19.63 -28.47
C ILE A 108 0.13 -18.19 -28.15
N LYS A 109 0.61 -17.21 -28.93
CA LYS A 109 0.27 -15.80 -28.73
C LYS A 109 -1.24 -15.54 -28.80
N ASP A 110 -1.92 -16.17 -29.75
CA ASP A 110 -3.36 -16.08 -29.88
C ASP A 110 -4.05 -16.71 -28.65
N SER A 111 -3.57 -17.86 -28.17
CA SER A 111 -4.09 -18.50 -26.97
C SER A 111 -3.85 -17.69 -25.69
N ASP A 112 -2.67 -17.09 -25.53
CA ASP A 112 -2.34 -16.21 -24.40
C ASP A 112 -3.23 -14.98 -24.39
N ARG A 113 -3.42 -14.36 -25.56
CA ARG A 113 -4.29 -13.19 -25.70
C ARG A 113 -5.73 -13.54 -25.34
N ASP A 114 -6.24 -14.66 -25.83
CA ASP A 114 -7.61 -15.11 -25.56
C ASP A 114 -7.80 -15.40 -24.06
N LEU A 115 -6.82 -16.07 -23.43
CA LEU A 115 -6.81 -16.33 -21.99
C LEU A 115 -6.82 -15.04 -21.18
N LEU A 116 -5.93 -14.09 -21.49
CA LEU A 116 -5.88 -12.79 -20.81
C LEU A 116 -7.18 -12.00 -20.98
N ARG A 117 -7.86 -12.15 -22.12
CA ARG A 117 -9.17 -11.52 -22.36
C ARG A 117 -10.24 -12.12 -21.45
N LEU A 118 -10.27 -13.44 -21.30
CA LEU A 118 -11.19 -14.14 -20.39
C LEU A 118 -10.90 -13.78 -18.93
N LEU A 119 -9.64 -13.78 -18.51
CA LEU A 119 -9.27 -13.41 -17.14
C LEU A 119 -9.70 -11.97 -16.80
N ARG A 120 -9.56 -11.05 -17.76
CA ARG A 120 -10.05 -9.66 -17.60
C ARG A 120 -11.57 -9.55 -17.50
N SER A 121 -12.33 -10.42 -18.17
CA SER A 121 -13.80 -10.40 -18.08
C SER A 121 -14.33 -11.11 -16.83
N HIS A 122 -13.48 -11.82 -16.09
CA HIS A 122 -13.86 -12.64 -14.93
C HIS A 122 -13.01 -12.34 -13.68
N LEU A 123 -12.60 -11.08 -13.48
CA LEU A 123 -11.82 -10.65 -12.32
C LEU A 123 -12.50 -11.02 -10.99
N ASP A 124 -13.82 -10.90 -10.90
CA ASP A 124 -14.57 -11.28 -9.70
C ASP A 124 -14.50 -12.79 -9.43
N ALA A 125 -14.51 -13.62 -10.49
CA ALA A 125 -14.36 -15.06 -10.36
C ALA A 125 -12.92 -15.43 -9.93
N ILE A 126 -11.91 -14.72 -10.44
CA ILE A 126 -10.51 -14.89 -10.02
C ILE A 126 -10.34 -14.53 -8.53
N SER A 127 -10.98 -13.45 -8.10
CA SER A 127 -11.00 -12.99 -6.70
C SER A 127 -11.60 -14.06 -5.78
N GLY A 128 -12.76 -14.60 -6.17
CA GLY A 128 -13.42 -15.69 -5.43
C GLY A 128 -12.60 -16.97 -5.41
N LEU A 129 -11.98 -17.35 -6.53
CA LEU A 129 -11.10 -18.52 -6.60
C LEU A 129 -9.89 -18.39 -5.66
N ARG A 130 -9.33 -17.19 -5.51
CA ARG A 130 -8.23 -16.94 -4.58
C ARG A 130 -8.65 -17.19 -3.13
N GLU A 131 -9.83 -16.72 -2.74
CA GLU A 131 -10.37 -16.88 -1.38
C GLU A 131 -10.82 -18.31 -1.08
N GLU A 132 -11.48 -18.96 -2.05
CA GLU A 132 -12.11 -20.29 -1.86
C GLU A 132 -11.11 -21.44 -2.00
N GLN A 133 -10.13 -21.33 -2.92
CA GLN A 133 -9.16 -22.40 -3.18
C GLN A 133 -7.80 -22.16 -2.50
N GLY A 134 -7.68 -21.11 -1.68
CA GLY A 134 -6.44 -20.81 -0.97
C GLY A 134 -5.26 -20.65 -1.92
N MET A 135 -5.47 -19.98 -3.06
CA MET A 135 -4.39 -19.78 -4.04
C MET A 135 -3.22 -19.04 -3.37
N GLU A 136 -2.05 -19.69 -3.32
CA GLU A 136 -0.81 -19.05 -2.92
C GLU A 136 -0.40 -18.02 -3.96
N VAL A 137 -0.85 -16.78 -3.76
CA VAL A 137 -0.23 -15.60 -4.33
C VAL A 137 0.92 -15.20 -3.41
N GLY A 138 2.08 -14.83 -3.97
CA GLY A 138 3.22 -14.41 -3.17
C GLY A 138 2.85 -13.27 -2.21
N GLU A 139 3.43 -13.30 -1.01
CA GLU A 139 3.15 -12.32 0.05
C GLU A 139 3.44 -10.88 -0.42
N SER A 140 4.55 -10.70 -1.15
CA SER A 140 4.95 -9.42 -1.74
C SER A 140 3.94 -8.87 -2.74
N GLU A 141 3.39 -9.73 -3.60
CA GLU A 141 2.40 -9.36 -4.60
C GLU A 141 1.07 -9.00 -3.93
N CYS A 142 0.67 -9.77 -2.92
CA CYS A 142 -0.51 -9.47 -2.11
C CYS A 142 -0.38 -8.10 -1.41
N GLU A 143 0.77 -7.84 -0.79
CA GLU A 143 1.04 -6.56 -0.11
C GLU A 143 1.00 -5.40 -1.09
N LEU A 144 1.64 -5.54 -2.26
CA LEU A 144 1.64 -4.52 -3.30
C LEU A 144 0.22 -4.22 -3.82
N ILE A 145 -0.59 -5.25 -4.09
CA ILE A 145 -2.00 -5.09 -4.52
C ILE A 145 -2.80 -4.35 -3.44
N MET A 146 -2.62 -4.73 -2.17
CA MET A 146 -3.30 -4.10 -1.04
C MET A 146 -2.95 -2.61 -0.91
N VAL A 147 -1.65 -2.28 -0.95
CA VAL A 147 -1.17 -0.90 -0.87
C VAL A 147 -1.68 -0.07 -2.05
N LEU A 148 -1.70 -0.63 -3.27
CA LEU A 148 -2.24 0.04 -4.44
C LEU A 148 -3.74 0.33 -4.33
N LYS A 149 -4.53 -0.61 -3.79
CA LYS A 149 -5.97 -0.40 -3.52
C LYS A 149 -6.19 0.71 -2.51
N MET A 150 -5.42 0.72 -1.42
CA MET A 150 -5.48 1.80 -0.42
C MET A 150 -5.12 3.16 -1.03
N PHE A 151 -4.04 3.20 -1.82
CA PHE A 151 -3.61 4.41 -2.52
C PHE A 151 -4.69 4.91 -3.50
N HIS A 152 -5.31 4.02 -4.26
CA HIS A 152 -6.38 4.36 -5.20
C HIS A 152 -7.58 4.97 -4.48
N SER A 153 -8.04 4.37 -3.37
CA SER A 153 -9.12 4.94 -2.54
C SER A 153 -8.76 6.34 -2.04
N HIS A 154 -7.56 6.52 -1.49
CA HIS A 154 -7.11 7.82 -0.99
C HIS A 154 -7.02 8.87 -2.10
N MET A 155 -6.57 8.49 -3.29
CA MET A 155 -6.52 9.37 -4.45
C MET A 155 -7.91 9.77 -4.93
N VAL A 156 -8.88 8.86 -4.92
CA VAL A 156 -10.28 9.17 -5.25
C VAL A 156 -10.84 10.19 -4.26
N ASP A 157 -10.61 9.99 -2.96
CA ASP A 157 -11.08 10.91 -1.91
C ASP A 157 -10.45 12.31 -2.08
N MET A 158 -9.13 12.40 -2.26
CA MET A 158 -8.44 13.69 -2.44
C MET A 158 -8.82 14.41 -3.74
N LEU A 159 -9.20 13.67 -4.79
CA LEU A 159 -9.60 14.27 -6.06
C LEU A 159 -11.08 14.66 -6.10
N GLN A 160 -11.86 14.23 -5.10
CA GLN A 160 -13.25 14.64 -4.88
C GLN A 160 -13.37 15.85 -3.96
N THR A 161 -12.39 16.08 -3.09
CA THR A 161 -12.34 17.30 -2.28
C THR A 161 -12.01 18.51 -3.16
N SER A 162 -12.79 19.59 -3.00
CA SER A 162 -12.48 20.85 -3.68
C SER A 162 -11.30 21.51 -2.97
N LEU A 163 -10.58 22.39 -3.67
CA LEU A 163 -9.46 23.15 -3.08
C LEU A 163 -9.88 23.91 -1.80
N ASP A 164 -11.12 24.39 -1.75
CA ASP A 164 -11.70 25.07 -0.58
C ASP A 164 -11.97 24.11 0.59
N GLU A 165 -12.38 22.87 0.32
CA GLU A 165 -12.58 21.86 1.35
C GLU A 165 -11.27 21.29 1.87
N ASP A 166 -10.24 21.15 1.04
CA ASP A 166 -8.90 20.81 1.51
C ASP A 166 -8.31 21.93 2.37
N LEU A 167 -8.51 23.20 1.99
CA LEU A 167 -8.10 24.34 2.79
C LEU A 167 -8.84 24.37 4.12
N LEU A 168 -10.17 24.18 4.10
CA LEU A 168 -11.00 24.06 5.30
C LEU A 168 -10.61 22.85 6.14
N ARG A 169 -10.26 21.69 5.57
CA ARG A 169 -9.86 20.47 6.29
C ARG A 169 -8.47 20.59 6.92
N VAL A 170 -7.56 21.31 6.28
CA VAL A 170 -6.26 21.68 6.84
C VAL A 170 -6.43 22.70 7.97
N LEU A 171 -7.33 23.67 7.81
CA LEU A 171 -7.64 24.68 8.83
C LEU A 171 -8.52 24.15 9.97
N SER A 172 -9.35 23.14 9.71
CA SER A 172 -10.29 22.52 10.65
C SER A 172 -9.73 21.26 11.28
N LYS A 173 -8.54 20.82 10.88
CA LYS A 173 -7.76 19.87 11.67
C LYS A 173 -7.58 20.54 13.03
N PRO A 174 -8.17 20.02 14.12
CA PRO A 174 -7.94 20.64 15.41
C PRO A 174 -6.43 20.61 15.61
N LEU A 175 -5.80 21.76 15.86
CA LEU A 175 -4.58 21.72 16.64
C LEU A 175 -4.96 20.92 17.88
N SER A 176 -4.54 19.66 17.93
CA SER A 176 -4.74 18.87 19.13
C SER A 176 -3.97 19.59 20.22
N SER A 177 -4.70 20.04 21.25
CA SER A 177 -4.26 20.81 22.42
C SER A 177 -4.36 22.34 22.29
N PRO A 178 -4.96 23.03 23.29
CA PRO A 178 -4.86 24.47 23.41
C PRO A 178 -3.40 24.88 23.61
N PRO A 179 -2.90 25.94 22.93
CA PRO A 179 -1.50 26.36 23.02
C PRO A 179 -1.03 26.76 24.43
N ALA A 180 -1.94 26.92 25.39
CA ALA A 180 -1.62 27.26 26.77
C ALA A 180 -1.04 26.08 27.57
N GLN A 181 -1.58 24.86 27.40
CA GLN A 181 -1.09 23.68 28.14
C GLN A 181 0.26 23.18 27.60
N ASP A 182 0.47 23.25 26.28
CA ASP A 182 1.75 22.91 25.67
C ASP A 182 2.85 23.89 26.06
N LEU A 183 2.53 25.19 26.19
CA LEU A 183 3.52 26.18 26.60
C LEU A 183 3.96 25.97 28.05
N GLU A 184 3.03 25.69 28.97
CA GLU A 184 3.32 25.37 30.37
C GLU A 184 4.16 24.09 30.50
N HIS A 185 3.81 23.04 29.75
CA HIS A 185 4.56 21.79 29.72
C HIS A 185 5.97 21.98 29.14
N ILE A 186 6.12 22.77 28.08
CA ILE A 186 7.43 23.12 27.49
C ILE A 186 8.27 23.94 28.48
N THR A 187 7.67 24.87 29.23
CA THR A 187 8.42 25.63 30.26
C THR A 187 8.86 24.74 31.42
N LEU A 188 8.02 23.81 31.87
CA LEU A 188 8.38 22.84 32.91
C LEU A 188 9.53 21.92 32.46
N LEU A 189 9.46 21.38 31.25
CA LEU A 189 10.55 20.56 30.70
C LEU A 189 11.85 21.36 30.54
N ARG A 190 11.78 22.63 30.12
CA ARG A 190 12.97 23.49 30.02
C ARG A 190 13.58 23.78 31.38
N GLU A 191 12.76 23.98 32.41
CA GLU A 191 13.24 24.19 33.77
C GLU A 191 13.88 22.92 34.34
N GLU A 192 13.27 21.75 34.12
CA GLU A 192 13.82 20.45 34.51
C GLU A 192 15.18 20.19 33.84
N VAL A 193 15.29 20.42 32.53
CA VAL A 193 16.56 20.30 31.79
C VAL A 193 17.61 21.26 32.33
N ALA A 194 17.26 22.52 32.62
CA ALA A 194 18.20 23.50 33.17
C ALA A 194 18.68 23.11 34.59
N THR A 195 17.83 22.49 35.41
CA THR A 195 18.24 21.98 36.73
C THR A 195 19.15 20.75 36.61
N ALA A 196 18.84 19.83 35.71
CA ALA A 196 19.67 18.66 35.45
C ALA A 196 21.04 19.05 34.89
N GLU A 197 21.10 20.01 33.97
CA GLU A 197 22.34 20.56 33.41
C GLU A 197 23.21 21.17 34.52
N LYS A 198 22.63 22.00 35.40
CA LYS A 198 23.36 22.54 36.57
C LYS A 198 23.88 21.46 37.51
N GLN A 199 23.13 20.39 37.70
CA GLN A 199 23.51 19.29 38.58
C GLN A 199 24.66 18.46 37.98
N VAL A 200 24.62 18.22 36.67
CA VAL A 200 25.72 17.59 35.92
C VAL A 200 26.96 18.47 35.96
N ASP A 201 26.84 19.76 35.72
CA ASP A 201 27.93 20.74 35.77
C ASP A 201 28.58 20.83 37.16
N ALA A 202 27.79 20.76 38.22
CA ALA A 202 28.28 20.74 39.59
C ALA A 202 29.06 19.45 39.87
N LYS A 203 28.56 18.30 39.39
CA LYS A 203 29.22 17.01 39.54
C LYS A 203 30.55 16.95 38.77
N VAL A 204 30.57 17.45 37.53
CA VAL A 204 31.81 17.52 36.71
C VAL A 204 32.85 18.40 37.40
N ARG A 205 32.46 19.56 37.95
CA ARG A 205 33.37 20.42 38.71
C ARG A 205 33.94 19.73 39.95
N HIS A 206 33.12 18.98 40.67
CA HIS A 206 33.58 18.22 41.84
C HIS A 206 34.57 17.12 41.46
N GLU A 207 34.29 16.34 40.40
CA GLU A 207 35.20 15.29 39.93
C GLU A 207 36.53 15.85 39.41
N LEU A 208 36.52 17.04 38.78
CA LEU A 208 37.74 17.74 38.38
C LEU A 208 38.58 18.17 39.59
N ASP A 209 37.96 18.76 40.61
CA ASP A 209 38.65 19.19 41.84
C ASP A 209 39.25 18.00 42.61
N VAL A 210 38.53 16.87 42.68
CA VAL A 210 39.05 15.62 43.25
C VAL A 210 40.20 15.05 42.41
N GLY A 211 40.11 15.13 41.08
CA GLY A 211 41.18 14.71 40.17
C GLY A 211 42.45 15.53 40.31
N GLU A 212 42.32 16.85 40.49
CA GLU A 212 43.44 17.75 40.79
C GLU A 212 44.07 17.44 42.15
N ALA A 213 43.27 17.22 43.20
CA ALA A 213 43.77 16.85 44.52
C ALA A 213 44.58 15.54 44.49
N LEU A 214 44.08 14.51 43.80
CA LEU A 214 44.76 13.22 43.66
C LEU A 214 46.05 13.32 42.84
N THR A 215 46.09 14.16 41.81
CA THR A 215 47.32 14.37 41.03
C THR A 215 48.38 15.11 41.84
N TYR A 216 48.01 16.10 42.65
CA TYR A 216 48.93 16.73 43.61
C TYR A 216 49.47 15.71 44.62
N GLU A 217 48.62 14.85 45.18
CA GLU A 217 49.03 13.84 46.16
C GLU A 217 49.98 12.80 45.54
N ILE A 218 49.69 12.32 44.33
CA ILE A 218 50.57 11.39 43.58
C ILE A 218 51.93 12.04 43.28
N VAL A 219 51.96 13.29 42.83
CA VAL A 219 53.21 14.01 42.51
C VAL A 219 54.05 14.22 43.77
N VAL A 220 53.45 14.63 44.89
CA VAL A 220 54.15 14.79 46.17
C VAL A 220 54.73 13.46 46.64
N ASN A 221 53.94 12.38 46.59
CA ASN A 221 54.38 11.06 47.03
C ASN A 221 55.49 10.50 46.13
N TYR A 222 55.43 10.74 44.81
CA TYR A 222 56.49 10.35 43.87
C TYR A 222 57.80 11.12 44.11
N MET A 223 57.72 12.43 44.38
CA MET A 223 58.89 13.27 44.70
C MET A 223 59.54 12.91 46.05
N CYS A 224 58.74 12.53 47.05
CA CYS A 224 59.25 12.06 48.34
C CYS A 224 59.95 10.69 48.23
N ASN A 225 59.48 9.80 47.37
CA ASN A 225 60.09 8.48 47.16
C ASN A 225 61.31 8.47 46.23
N LEU A 226 61.59 9.57 45.51
CA LEU A 226 62.78 9.73 44.66
C LEU A 226 64.04 10.21 45.42
N HIS A 227 63.92 10.51 46.71
CA HIS A 227 65.01 11.02 47.57
C HIS A 227 65.61 9.95 48.51
N ILE A 228 65.48 8.67 48.19
CA ILE A 228 66.20 7.54 48.81
C ILE A 228 67.17 6.96 47.78
#